data_AF-A0A932C7K8-F1
#
_entry.id   AF-A0A932C7K8-F1
#
_cell.length_a   1.000
_cell.length_b   1.000
_cell.length_c   1.000
_cell.angle_alpha   90.00
_cell.angle_beta   90.00
_cell.angle_gamma   90.00
#
_symmetry.space_group_name_H-M   'P 1'
#
loop_
_entity.id
_entity.type
_entity.pdbx_description
1 polymer ?
#
loop_
_entity_poly.entity_id
_entity_poly.type
_entity_poly.pdbx_seq_one_letter_code
_entity_poly.pdbx_strand_id
1 'polypeptide(L)'
;MKLVLDTNVLVAALVADGLCRDLVRRRVRDHELCTSEPLLKELTATLRRKFGVKTDEIPLLEEYRRRASIVEPEKLPAPVSRNPDDDMVLATAIAAKADVLITGDDDLLCLKSHRGIRILSPRQFLELLDGRKGR
;
A
#
# COMPACT_ATOMS: atom_id res chain seq x y z
N MET A 1 0.76 1.60 14.09
CA MET A 1 1.84 1.56 13.08
C MET A 1 1.41 2.43 11.93
N LYS A 2 2.36 3.11 11.28
CA LYS A 2 2.17 3.77 9.99
C LYS A 2 2.36 2.79 8.86
N LEU A 3 1.38 2.70 7.98
CA LEU A 3 1.35 1.74 6.88
C LEU A 3 1.23 2.47 5.55
N VAL A 4 2.03 2.04 4.57
CA VAL A 4 1.79 2.32 3.15
C VAL A 4 1.34 1.03 2.50
N LEU A 5 0.27 1.12 1.71
CA LEU A 5 -0.22 0.03 0.87
C LEU A 5 0.18 0.34 -0.55
N ASP A 6 0.82 -0.63 -1.21
CA ASP A 6 1.13 -0.57 -2.62
C ASP A 6 -0.17 -0.48 -3.45
N THR A 7 -0.09 0.20 -4.60
CA THR A 7 -1.14 0.25 -5.60
C THR A 7 -1.65 -1.15 -5.97
N ASN A 8 -0.78 -2.15 -6.10
CA ASN A 8 -1.19 -3.51 -6.47
C ASN A 8 -2.07 -4.19 -5.40
N VAL A 9 -1.79 -3.95 -4.11
CA VAL A 9 -2.56 -4.45 -2.98
C VAL A 9 -3.93 -3.78 -2.93
N LEU A 10 -3.96 -2.46 -3.15
CA LEU A 10 -5.20 -1.69 -3.20
C LEU A 10 -6.07 -2.11 -4.38
N VAL A 11 -5.51 -2.27 -5.58
CA VAL A 11 -6.23 -2.81 -6.74
C VAL A 11 -6.85 -4.16 -6.40
N ALA A 12 -6.06 -5.11 -5.88
CA ALA A 12 -6.55 -6.44 -5.50
C ALA A 12 -7.69 -6.38 -4.48
N ALA A 13 -7.59 -5.48 -3.48
CA ALA A 13 -8.63 -5.28 -2.49
C ALA A 13 -9.94 -4.72 -3.07
N LEU A 14 -9.85 -3.90 -4.12
CA LEU A 14 -10.99 -3.22 -4.73
C LEU A 14 -11.70 -4.07 -5.79
N VAL A 15 -10.97 -4.89 -6.54
CA VAL A 15 -11.52 -5.64 -7.70
C VAL A 15 -11.93 -7.08 -7.38
N ALA A 16 -11.36 -7.67 -6.33
CA ALA A 16 -11.64 -9.05 -5.94
C ALA A 16 -12.03 -9.15 -4.47
N ASP A 17 -12.80 -10.18 -4.13
CA ASP A 17 -12.92 -10.65 -2.75
C ASP A 17 -11.71 -11.51 -2.38
N GLY A 18 -11.32 -11.49 -1.11
CA GLY A 18 -10.19 -12.27 -0.59
C GLY A 18 -9.26 -11.49 0.33
N LEU A 19 -8.02 -11.97 0.43
CA LEU A 19 -7.05 -11.57 1.45
C LEU A 19 -6.83 -10.05 1.51
N CYS A 20 -6.59 -9.39 0.37
CA CYS A 20 -6.33 -7.96 0.32
C CYS A 20 -7.58 -7.14 0.69
N ARG A 21 -8.77 -7.60 0.32
CA ARG A 21 -10.02 -6.92 0.70
C ARG A 21 -10.23 -6.97 2.21
N ASP A 22 -10.04 -8.15 2.81
CA ASP A 22 -10.16 -8.30 4.26
C ASP A 22 -9.08 -7.53 5.01
N LEU A 23 -7.84 -7.51 4.48
CA LEU A 23 -6.75 -6.71 5.00
C LEU A 23 -7.15 -5.22 5.07
N VAL A 24 -7.55 -4.63 3.94
CA VAL A 24 -7.89 -3.21 3.84
C VAL A 24 -9.14 -2.88 4.66
N ARG A 25 -10.17 -3.72 4.63
CA ARG A 25 -11.42 -3.45 5.33
C ARG A 25 -11.34 -3.62 6.83
N ARG A 26 -10.56 -4.56 7.35
CA ARG A 26 -10.65 -4.97 8.76
C ARG A 26 -9.34 -4.82 9.51
N ARG A 27 -8.22 -5.16 8.88
CA ARG A 27 -6.97 -5.42 9.61
C ARG A 27 -6.06 -4.20 9.68
N VAL A 28 -6.17 -3.29 8.73
CA VAL A 28 -5.47 -2.01 8.76
C VAL A 28 -6.27 -0.90 9.47
N ARG A 29 -7.45 -1.23 10.03
CA ARG A 29 -8.33 -0.23 10.66
C ARG A 29 -7.74 0.42 11.90
N ASP A 30 -6.89 -0.29 12.64
CA ASP A 30 -6.28 0.20 13.88
C ASP A 30 -4.88 0.81 13.64
N HIS A 31 -4.60 1.17 12.40
CA HIS A 31 -3.31 1.67 11.96
C HIS A 31 -3.46 3.00 11.21
N GLU A 32 -2.40 3.79 11.24
CA GLU A 32 -2.32 5.04 10.49
C GLU A 32 -1.97 4.71 9.05
N LEU A 33 -2.88 4.98 8.13
CA LEU A 33 -2.66 4.77 6.71
C LEU A 33 -1.98 6.00 6.12
N CYS A 34 -1.00 5.79 5.27
CA CYS A 34 -0.33 6.85 4.53
C CYS A 34 -0.37 6.52 3.03
N THR A 35 -0.46 7.57 2.22
CA THR A 35 -0.48 7.47 0.75
C THR A 35 0.06 8.75 0.14
N SER A 36 0.09 8.85 -1.18
CA SER A 36 0.44 10.07 -1.90
C SER A 36 -0.48 10.29 -3.10
N GLU A 37 -0.55 11.54 -3.58
CA GLU A 37 -1.34 11.87 -4.77
C GLU A 37 -0.92 11.06 -6.01
N PRO A 38 0.39 10.81 -6.29
CA PRO A 38 0.79 9.92 -7.37
C PRO A 38 0.24 8.49 -7.25
N LEU A 39 0.30 7.88 -6.05
CA LEU A 39 -0.22 6.52 -5.85
C LEU A 39 -1.74 6.46 -6.03
N LEU A 40 -2.48 7.46 -5.54
CA LEU A 40 -3.93 7.54 -5.76
C LEU A 40 -4.29 7.71 -7.25
N LYS A 41 -3.51 8.50 -7.99
CA LYS A 41 -3.66 8.66 -9.44
C LYS A 41 -3.38 7.36 -10.20
N GLU A 42 -2.33 6.65 -9.83
CA GLU A 42 -1.97 5.37 -10.42
C GLU A 42 -3.04 4.30 -10.16
N LEU A 43 -3.52 4.22 -8.90
CA LEU A 43 -4.61 3.33 -8.50
C LEU A 43 -5.87 3.58 -9.34
N THR A 44 -6.31 4.83 -9.41
CA THR A 44 -7.51 5.22 -10.17
C THR A 44 -7.33 4.96 -11.67
N ALA A 45 -6.16 5.26 -12.23
CA ALA A 45 -5.84 4.97 -13.63
C ALA A 45 -5.85 3.46 -13.92
N THR A 46 -5.28 2.66 -13.02
CA THR A 46 -5.22 1.19 -13.16
C THR A 46 -6.60 0.55 -13.08
N LEU A 47 -7.44 0.97 -12.12
CA LEU A 47 -8.83 0.51 -12.00
C LEU A 47 -9.64 0.78 -13.27
N ARG A 48 -9.51 1.99 -13.83
CA ARG A 48 -10.20 2.38 -15.07
C ARG A 48 -9.68 1.60 -16.27
N ARG A 49 -8.36 1.60 -16.47
CA ARG A 49 -7.73 1.04 -17.67
C ARG A 49 -7.81 -0.48 -17.75
N LYS A 50 -7.52 -1.18 -16.64
CA LYS A 50 -7.41 -2.65 -16.63
C LYS A 50 -8.72 -3.35 -16.28
N PHE A 51 -9.59 -2.70 -15.50
CA PHE A 51 -10.80 -3.32 -14.95
C PHE A 51 -12.10 -2.62 -15.37
N GLY A 52 -12.03 -1.50 -16.09
CA GLY A 52 -13.21 -0.75 -16.52
C GLY A 52 -14.02 -0.15 -15.36
N VAL A 53 -13.44 -0.04 -14.17
CA VAL A 53 -14.17 0.38 -12.97
C VAL A 53 -14.22 1.90 -12.89
N LYS A 54 -15.43 2.44 -12.74
CA LYS A 54 -15.67 3.85 -12.40
C LYS A 54 -15.32 4.09 -10.93
N THR A 55 -14.30 4.90 -10.70
CA THR A 55 -13.69 5.09 -9.36
C THR A 55 -14.59 5.84 -8.39
N ASP A 56 -15.47 6.68 -8.93
CA ASP A 56 -16.53 7.45 -8.26
C ASP A 56 -17.60 6.56 -7.60
N GLU A 57 -17.68 5.28 -7.97
CA GLU A 57 -18.65 4.32 -7.44
C GLU A 57 -18.00 3.29 -6.48
N ILE A 58 -16.80 3.55 -5.96
CA ILE A 58 -16.08 2.60 -5.10
C ILE A 58 -16.03 3.11 -3.64
N PRO A 59 -17.00 2.73 -2.78
CA PRO A 59 -17.03 3.15 -1.37
C PRO A 59 -15.73 2.86 -0.59
N LEU A 60 -15.06 1.75 -0.91
CA LEU A 60 -13.83 1.35 -0.23
C LEU A 60 -12.63 2.24 -0.62
N LEU A 61 -12.57 2.72 -1.87
CA LEU A 61 -11.55 3.67 -2.30
C LEU A 61 -11.73 5.02 -1.60
N GLU A 62 -12.98 5.48 -1.54
CA GLU A 62 -13.34 6.71 -0.84
C GLU A 62 -13.09 6.61 0.68
N GLU A 63 -13.40 5.47 1.30
CA GLU A 63 -13.03 5.20 2.71
C GLU A 63 -11.52 5.23 2.91
N TYR A 64 -10.75 4.58 2.03
CA TYR A 64 -9.29 4.58 2.09
C TYR A 64 -8.73 6.01 1.99
N ARG A 65 -9.17 6.78 0.97
CA ARG A 65 -8.72 8.15 0.74
C ARG A 65 -9.00 9.08 1.92
N ARG A 66 -10.19 8.97 2.53
CA ARG A 66 -10.55 9.79 3.72
C ARG A 66 -9.71 9.46 4.94
N ARG A 67 -9.26 8.21 5.07
CA ARG A 67 -8.51 7.74 6.23
C ARG A 67 -7.00 7.90 6.10
N ALA A 68 -6.49 7.87 4.87
CA ALA A 68 -5.06 7.92 4.63
C ALA A 68 -4.53 9.35 4.71
N SER A 69 -3.47 9.56 5.48
CA SER A 69 -2.68 10.78 5.45
C SER A 69 -1.95 10.87 4.10
N ILE A 70 -2.19 11.95 3.36
CA ILE A 70 -1.51 12.21 2.08
C ILE A 70 -0.17 12.88 2.37
N VAL A 71 0.92 12.28 1.88
CA VAL A 71 2.28 12.82 1.96
C VAL A 71 2.83 13.11 0.57
N GLU A 72 3.76 14.05 0.48
CA GLU A 72 4.55 14.26 -0.72
C GLU A 72 5.68 13.21 -0.77
N PRO A 73 5.80 12.40 -1.84
CA PRO A 73 6.84 11.38 -1.93
C PRO A 73 8.25 11.97 -1.81
N GLU A 74 9.14 11.27 -1.11
CA GLU A 74 10.52 11.72 -0.96
C GLU A 74 11.28 11.62 -2.28
N LYS A 75 12.10 12.64 -2.60
CA LYS A 75 12.98 12.57 -3.76
C LYS A 75 14.09 11.56 -3.52
N LEU A 76 14.04 10.43 -4.23
CA LEU A 76 15.09 9.42 -4.19
C LEU A 76 16.35 9.95 -4.91
N PRO A 77 17.56 9.72 -4.35
CA PRO A 77 18.81 10.18 -4.97
C PRO A 77 19.20 9.35 -6.20
N ALA A 78 18.72 8.11 -6.30
CA ALA A 78 18.88 7.21 -7.44
C ALA A 78 17.71 6.20 -7.42
N PRO A 79 17.40 5.55 -8.57
CA PRO A 79 16.42 4.49 -8.61
C PRO A 79 16.77 3.35 -7.65
N VAL A 80 15.79 2.84 -6.90
CA VAL A 80 15.97 1.75 -5.93
C VAL A 80 15.44 0.43 -6.50
N SER A 81 14.34 0.49 -7.24
CA SER A 81 13.77 -0.61 -8.02
C SER A 81 14.06 -0.43 -9.51
N ARG A 82 13.88 -1.53 -10.27
CA ARG A 82 13.91 -1.54 -11.74
C ARG A 82 12.63 -0.94 -12.33
N ASN A 83 11.54 -0.92 -11.54
CA ASN A 83 10.26 -0.34 -11.91
C ASN A 83 10.10 1.05 -11.27
N PRO A 84 9.92 2.12 -12.06
CA PRO A 84 9.67 3.46 -11.52
C PRO A 84 8.43 3.57 -10.62
N ASP A 85 7.42 2.72 -10.82
CA ASP A 85 6.21 2.72 -9.98
C ASP A 85 6.56 2.26 -8.55
N ASP A 86 7.43 1.26 -8.40
CA ASP A 86 7.92 0.77 -7.11
C ASP A 86 8.73 1.85 -6.36
N ASP A 87 9.53 2.63 -7.09
CA ASP A 87 10.27 3.75 -6.52
C ASP A 87 9.33 4.80 -5.95
N MET A 88 8.18 5.04 -6.59
CA MET A 88 7.15 5.96 -6.08
C MET A 88 6.52 5.43 -4.78
N VAL A 89 6.30 4.13 -4.69
CA VAL A 89 5.79 3.47 -3.48
C VAL A 89 6.81 3.59 -2.33
N LEU A 90 8.09 3.31 -2.60
CA LEU A 90 9.17 3.47 -1.63
C LEU A 90 9.33 4.93 -1.19
N ALA A 91 9.36 5.87 -2.14
CA ALA A 91 9.42 7.30 -1.86
C ALA A 91 8.29 7.78 -0.94
N THR A 92 7.08 7.28 -1.18
CA THR A 92 5.92 7.57 -0.33
C THR A 92 6.09 6.98 1.06
N ALA A 93 6.56 5.74 1.17
CA ALA A 93 6.80 5.08 2.45
C ALA A 93 7.87 5.79 3.29
N ILE A 94 8.93 6.29 2.65
CA ILE A 94 9.98 7.06 3.33
C ILE A 94 9.44 8.39 3.83
N ALA A 95 8.75 9.16 2.97
CA ALA A 95 8.15 10.44 3.37
C ALA A 95 7.15 10.31 4.52
N ALA A 96 6.37 9.22 4.51
CA ALA A 96 5.41 8.91 5.58
C ALA A 96 6.08 8.50 6.90
N LYS A 97 7.38 8.17 6.88
CA LYS A 97 8.07 7.45 7.96
C LYS A 97 7.31 6.18 8.33
N ALA A 98 6.96 5.40 7.32
CA ALA A 98 6.15 4.19 7.50
C ALA A 98 6.90 3.14 8.32
N ASP A 99 6.18 2.42 9.17
CA ASP A 99 6.73 1.25 9.87
C ASP A 99 6.77 0.03 8.92
N VAL A 100 5.78 -0.03 8.01
CA VAL A 100 5.58 -1.14 7.09
C VAL A 100 5.08 -0.63 5.74
N LEU A 101 5.71 -1.11 4.67
CA LEU A 101 5.18 -1.11 3.32
C LEU A 101 4.59 -2.49 3.03
N ILE A 102 3.32 -2.53 2.60
CA ILE A 102 2.65 -3.77 2.21
C ILE A 102 2.52 -3.82 0.70
N THR A 103 3.14 -4.81 0.06
CA THR A 103 3.19 -4.96 -1.40
C THR A 103 3.03 -6.41 -1.83
N GLY A 104 2.46 -6.63 -3.01
CA GLY A 104 2.47 -7.92 -3.69
C GLY A 104 3.61 -8.10 -4.70
N ASP A 105 4.52 -7.13 -4.83
CA ASP A 105 5.59 -7.16 -5.82
C ASP A 105 6.85 -7.87 -5.29
N ASP A 106 7.29 -8.91 -5.99
CA ASP A 106 8.47 -9.69 -5.59
C ASP A 106 9.77 -8.89 -5.63
N ASP A 107 9.87 -7.88 -6.50
CA ASP A 107 11.05 -7.00 -6.58
C ASP A 107 11.16 -6.12 -5.33
N LEU A 108 10.03 -5.65 -4.79
CA LEU A 108 10.02 -4.94 -3.52
C LEU A 108 10.17 -5.90 -2.33
N LEU A 109 9.51 -7.05 -2.36
CA LEU A 109 9.58 -8.04 -1.26
C LEU A 109 10.99 -8.59 -1.07
N CYS A 110 11.78 -8.73 -2.14
CA CYS A 110 13.15 -9.22 -2.04
C CYS A 110 14.06 -8.32 -1.18
N LEU A 111 13.74 -7.02 -1.08
CA LEU A 111 14.47 -6.06 -0.27
C LEU A 111 14.31 -6.33 1.23
N LYS A 112 13.19 -6.94 1.65
CA LYS A 112 12.75 -7.22 3.04
C LYS A 112 12.57 -5.97 3.93
N SER A 113 13.45 -4.99 3.80
CA SER A 113 13.38 -3.70 4.47
C SER A 113 14.16 -2.63 3.71
N HIS A 114 13.70 -1.38 3.76
CA HIS A 114 14.40 -0.23 3.18
C HIS A 114 14.33 0.97 4.13
N ARG A 115 15.48 1.56 4.48
CA ARG A 115 15.57 2.71 5.41
C ARG A 115 14.78 2.52 6.73
N GLY A 116 14.80 1.31 7.29
CA GLY A 116 14.08 0.95 8.52
C GLY A 116 12.60 0.60 8.32
N ILE A 117 12.06 0.76 7.12
CA ILE A 117 10.70 0.37 6.74
C ILE A 117 10.70 -1.12 6.43
N ARG A 118 9.83 -1.90 7.08
CA ARG A 118 9.67 -3.33 6.75
C ARG A 118 8.83 -3.50 5.50
N ILE A 119 9.22 -4.37 4.59
CA ILE A 119 8.47 -4.64 3.36
C ILE A 119 7.88 -6.04 3.48
N LEU A 120 6.56 -6.11 3.52
CA LEU A 120 5.82 -7.35 3.81
C LEU A 120 4.76 -7.60 2.75
N SER A 121 4.52 -8.87 2.45
CA SER A 121 3.35 -9.26 1.68
C SER A 121 2.07 -9.11 2.51
N PRO A 122 0.88 -9.02 1.89
CA PRO A 122 -0.39 -9.04 2.62
C PRO A 122 -0.48 -10.21 3.61
N ARG A 123 0.00 -11.39 3.21
CA ARG A 123 0.02 -12.58 4.07
C ARG A 123 0.98 -12.43 5.24
N GLN A 124 2.22 -12.00 5.00
CA GLN A 124 3.22 -11.79 6.05
C GLN A 124 2.75 -10.74 7.07
N PHE A 125 2.08 -9.68 6.61
CA PHE A 125 1.54 -8.66 7.50
C PHE A 125 0.42 -9.22 8.38
N LEU A 126 -0.46 -10.08 7.86
CA LEU A 126 -1.49 -10.73 8.66
C LEU A 126 -0.89 -11.68 9.71
N GLU A 127 0.11 -12.47 9.31
CA GLU A 127 0.86 -13.34 10.23
C GLU A 127 1.54 -12.52 11.36
N LEU A 128 2.08 -11.34 11.03
CA LEU A 128 2.62 -10.40 12.02
C LEU A 128 1.56 -9.91 13.02
N LEU A 129 0.33 -9.65 12.56
CA LEU A 129 -0.76 -9.21 13.44
C LEU A 129 -1.27 -10.33 14.33
N ASP A 130 -1.39 -11.54 13.80
CA ASP A 130 -1.88 -12.70 14.55
C ASP A 130 -0.83 -13.19 15.57
N GLY A 131 0.46 -13.13 15.22
CA GLY A 131 1.56 -13.39 16.16
C GLY A 131 1.70 -12.37 17.29
N ARG A 132 1.11 -11.17 17.14
CA ARG A 132 1.01 -10.16 18.21
C ARG A 132 -0.13 -10.42 19.20
N LYS A 133 -1.09 -11.30 18.88
CA LYS A 133 -2.21 -11.64 19.78
C LYS A 133 -1.87 -12.66 20.88
N GLY A 134 -0.60 -13.03 21.01
CA GLY A 134 -0.11 -14.01 21.99
C GLY A 134 1.02 -13.48 22.87
N ARG A 135 0.81 -12.35 23.58
CA ARG A 135 1.55 -11.96 24.78
C ARG A 135 0.67 -11.18 25.72
#